data_AF-A0ABD0NER1-F1
#
_entry.id   AF-A0ABD0NER1-F1
#
_cell.length_a   1.000
_cell.length_b   1.000
_cell.length_c   1.000
_cell.angle_alpha   90.00
_cell.angle_beta   90.00
_cell.angle_gamma   90.00
#
_symmetry.space_group_name_H-M   'P 1'
#
loop_
_entity.id
_entity.type
_entity.pdbx_description
1 polymer ?
#
loop_
_entity_poly.entity_id
_entity_poly.type
_entity_poly.pdbx_seq_one_letter_code
_entity_poly.pdbx_strand_id
1 'polypeptide(L)'
;ILRPIVVPFIHDYHLMLQHDNARPHVARICTQFLEAENIPVLAWPAYSLDMSPIEHVWDALDRRIRQRVPVPANIQQLRKAIEESGSTFHRPQSTT
;
A
#
# COMPACT_ATOMS: atom_id res chain seq x y z
N ILE A 1 1.83 12.98 0.37
CA ILE A 1 1.87 11.64 -0.26
C ILE A 1 1.07 11.64 -1.56
N LEU A 2 -0.24 11.92 -1.53
CA LEU A 2 -1.09 11.79 -2.73
C LEU A 2 -0.60 12.63 -3.93
N ARG A 3 -0.47 13.95 -3.80
CA ARG A 3 -0.02 14.83 -4.90
C ARG A 3 1.35 14.48 -5.51
N PRO A 4 2.44 14.36 -4.72
CA PRO A 4 3.76 14.15 -5.32
C PRO A 4 4.02 12.72 -5.79
N ILE A 5 3.20 11.74 -5.39
CA ILE A 5 3.51 10.31 -5.63
C ILE A 5 2.34 9.62 -6.33
N VAL A 6 1.14 9.68 -5.75
CA VAL A 6 0.00 8.90 -6.24
C VAL A 6 -0.61 9.51 -7.49
N VAL A 7 -0.80 10.84 -7.53
CA VAL A 7 -1.41 11.54 -8.68
C VAL A 7 -0.64 11.28 -9.98
N PRO A 8 0.68 11.50 -10.08
CA PRO A 8 1.42 11.22 -11.31
C PRO A 8 1.33 9.75 -11.72
N PHE A 9 1.48 8.84 -10.76
CA PHE A 9 1.47 7.41 -11.04
C PHE A 9 0.11 6.91 -11.55
N ILE A 10 -0.99 7.43 -11.00
CA ILE A 10 -2.33 7.09 -11.48
C ILE A 10 -2.55 7.57 -12.91
N HIS A 11 -2.11 8.79 -13.23
CA HIS A 11 -2.30 9.37 -14.57
C HIS A 11 -1.39 8.74 -15.62
N ASP A 12 -0.11 8.53 -15.30
CA ASP A 12 0.88 7.95 -16.23
C ASP A 12 0.51 6.51 -16.62
N TYR A 13 -0.06 5.74 -15.68
CA TYR A 13 -0.36 4.32 -15.87
C TYR A 13 -1.86 4.00 -15.98
N HIS A 14 -2.73 5.02 -15.99
CA HIS A 14 -4.19 4.86 -16.09
C HIS A 14 -4.76 3.90 -15.04
N LEU A 15 -4.35 4.06 -13.78
CA LEU A 15 -4.69 3.16 -12.68
C LEU A 15 -5.95 3.63 -11.93
N MET A 16 -6.52 2.73 -11.13
CA MET A 16 -7.55 3.06 -10.15
C MET A 16 -7.00 2.95 -8.73
N LEU A 17 -7.36 3.90 -7.87
CA LEU A 17 -7.02 3.87 -6.45
C LEU A 17 -7.94 2.90 -5.71
N GLN A 18 -7.36 1.92 -5.01
CA GLN A 18 -8.09 1.10 -4.05
C GLN A 18 -7.76 1.54 -2.62
N HIS A 19 -8.78 1.63 -1.76
CA HIS A 19 -8.66 1.85 -0.32
C HIS A 19 -9.79 1.12 0.44
N ASP A 20 -9.64 0.98 1.75
CA ASP A 20 -10.50 0.19 2.64
C ASP A 20 -11.85 0.83 3.03
N ASN A 21 -12.18 2.02 2.49
CA ASN A 21 -13.37 2.81 2.86
C ASN A 21 -13.47 3.16 4.36
N ALA A 22 -12.35 3.16 5.09
CA ALA A 22 -12.35 3.65 6.47
C ALA A 22 -12.85 5.10 6.53
N ARG A 23 -13.50 5.48 7.63
CA ARG A 23 -14.12 6.81 7.81
C ARG A 23 -13.21 7.99 7.40
N PRO A 24 -11.90 8.00 7.70
CA PRO A 24 -11.02 9.07 7.24
C PRO A 24 -10.85 9.13 5.71
N HIS A 25 -10.84 7.99 5.02
CA HIS A 25 -10.64 7.91 3.57
C HIS A 25 -11.89 8.35 2.78
N VAL A 26 -13.08 8.14 3.34
CA VAL A 26 -14.36 8.59 2.77
C VAL A 26 -14.85 9.92 3.35
N ALA A 27 -14.01 10.60 4.14
CA ALA A 27 -14.33 11.94 4.64
C ALA A 27 -14.45 12.91 3.46
N ARG A 28 -15.36 13.89 3.55
CA ARG A 28 -15.64 14.85 2.48
C ARG A 28 -14.38 15.52 1.91
N ILE A 29 -13.43 15.87 2.77
CA ILE A 29 -12.18 16.51 2.32
C ILE A 29 -11.34 15.58 1.45
N CYS A 30 -11.34 14.28 1.74
CA CYS A 30 -10.62 13.27 0.97
C CYS A 30 -11.32 12.99 -0.34
N THR A 31 -12.65 12.81 -0.34
CA THR A 31 -13.40 12.56 -1.58
C THR A 31 -13.33 13.74 -2.55
N GLN A 32 -13.47 14.98 -2.04
CA GLN A 32 -13.33 16.19 -2.86
C GLN A 32 -11.93 16.33 -3.47
N PHE A 33 -10.89 15.93 -2.74
CA PHE A 33 -9.53 15.92 -3.27
C PHE A 33 -9.39 14.90 -4.42
N LEU A 34 -9.88 13.67 -4.22
CA LEU A 34 -9.80 12.63 -5.25
C LEU A 34 -10.58 13.03 -6.51
N GLU A 35 -11.76 13.65 -6.35
CA GLU A 35 -12.54 14.22 -7.45
C GLU A 35 -11.78 15.34 -8.17
N ALA A 36 -11.21 16.30 -7.44
CA ALA A 36 -10.50 17.43 -8.03
C ALA A 36 -9.23 17.02 -8.81
N GLU A 37 -8.56 15.96 -8.38
CA GLU A 37 -7.37 15.41 -9.05
C GLU A 37 -7.73 14.35 -10.12
N ASN A 38 -9.02 14.12 -10.38
CA ASN A 38 -9.55 13.10 -11.29
C ASN A 38 -8.99 11.69 -11.01
N ILE A 39 -8.89 11.32 -9.74
CA ILE A 39 -8.43 9.99 -9.33
C ILE A 39 -9.63 9.04 -9.31
N PRO A 40 -9.71 8.04 -10.22
CA PRO A 40 -10.75 7.03 -10.16
C PRO A 40 -10.53 6.12 -8.95
N VAL A 41 -11.57 5.92 -8.15
CA VAL A 41 -11.55 5.04 -6.97
C VAL A 41 -12.26 3.73 -7.31
N LEU A 42 -11.62 2.60 -7.00
CA LEU A 42 -12.22 1.28 -7.15
C LEU A 42 -13.38 1.13 -6.15
N ALA A 43 -14.57 0.83 -6.66
CA ALA A 43 -15.71 0.49 -5.83
C ALA A 43 -15.42 -0.79 -5.05
N TRP A 44 -15.25 -0.66 -3.74
CA TRP A 44 -14.86 -1.76 -2.85
C TRP A 44 -15.84 -1.85 -1.67
N PRO A 45 -16.26 -3.05 -1.24
CA PRO A 45 -17.10 -3.18 -0.05
C PRO A 45 -16.34 -2.75 1.21
N ALA A 46 -17.03 -2.01 2.09
CA ALA A 46 -16.46 -1.62 3.38
C ALA A 46 -16.18 -2.89 4.24
N TYR A 47 -15.14 -2.82 5.09
CA TYR A 47 -14.77 -3.88 6.03
C TYR A 47 -14.31 -5.22 5.42
N SER A 48 -13.96 -5.24 4.13
CA SER A 48 -13.34 -6.42 3.48
C SER A 48 -11.82 -6.40 3.62
N LEU A 49 -11.36 -6.42 4.89
CA LEU A 49 -9.93 -6.43 5.26
C LEU A 49 -9.21 -7.67 4.72
N ASP A 50 -9.90 -8.81 4.71
CA ASP A 50 -9.46 -10.10 4.17
C ASP A 50 -9.24 -10.06 2.65
N MET A 51 -9.90 -9.14 1.95
CA MET A 51 -9.76 -8.99 0.51
C MET A 51 -8.75 -7.92 0.09
N SER A 52 -8.23 -7.10 1.03
CA SER A 52 -7.40 -5.96 0.69
C SER A 52 -5.97 -6.41 0.34
N PRO A 53 -5.48 -6.18 -0.90
CA PRO A 53 -4.14 -6.64 -1.31
C PRO A 53 -3.02 -6.08 -0.43
N ILE A 54 -3.20 -4.89 0.15
CA ILE A 54 -2.23 -4.28 1.04
C ILE A 54 -2.09 -5.05 2.37
N GLU A 55 -3.17 -5.63 2.89
CA GLU A 55 -3.14 -6.43 4.12
C GLU A 55 -2.33 -7.71 3.91
N HIS A 56 -2.45 -8.35 2.75
CA HIS A 56 -1.61 -9.50 2.39
C HIS A 56 -0.13 -9.13 2.28
N VAL A 57 0.18 -7.95 1.73
CA VAL A 57 1.58 -7.46 1.68
C VAL A 57 2.10 -7.18 3.09
N TRP A 58 1.28 -6.58 3.97
CA TRP A 58 1.64 -6.33 5.36
C TRP A 58 1.89 -7.63 6.13
N ASP A 59 1.02 -8.63 6.02
CA ASP A 59 1.20 -9.95 6.67
C ASP A 59 2.49 -10.64 6.17
N ALA A 60 2.73 -10.65 4.86
CA ALA A 60 3.96 -11.21 4.31
C ALA A 60 5.22 -10.47 4.79
N LEU A 61 5.15 -9.14 4.91
CA LEU A 61 6.24 -8.33 5.44
C LEU A 61 6.47 -8.59 6.94
N ASP A 62 5.41 -8.63 7.74
CA ASP A 62 5.47 -8.90 9.18
C ASP A 62 6.10 -10.27 9.46
N ARG A 63 5.66 -11.32 8.75
CA ARG A 63 6.25 -12.66 8.84
C ARG A 63 7.74 -12.65 8.54
N ARG A 64 8.18 -11.95 7.48
CA ARG A 64 9.60 -11.83 7.13
C ARG A 64 10.40 -11.11 8.21
N ILE A 65 9.87 -10.03 8.77
CA ILE A 65 10.55 -9.26 9.82
C ILE A 65 10.70 -10.09 11.10
N ARG A 66 9.66 -10.84 11.50
CA ARG A 66 9.70 -11.72 12.67
C ARG A 66 10.71 -12.86 12.55
N GLN A 67 11.03 -13.30 11.33
CA GLN A 67 12.02 -14.35 11.07
C GLN A 67 13.47 -13.84 11.07
N ARG A 68 13.70 -12.52 11.12
CA ARG A 68 15.06 -11.95 11.14
C ARG A 68 15.77 -12.23 12.46
N VAL A 69 17.08 -12.43 12.36
CA VAL A 69 17.98 -12.56 13.52
C VAL A 69 19.14 -11.57 13.35
N PRO A 70 19.30 -10.59 14.26
CA PRO A 70 18.41 -10.29 15.38
C PRO A 70 17.08 -9.68 14.92
N VAL A 71 16.03 -9.87 15.72
CA VAL A 71 14.75 -9.17 15.53
C VAL A 71 14.98 -7.67 15.76
N PRO A 72 14.44 -6.78 14.91
CA PRO A 72 14.56 -5.34 15.12
C PRO A 72 14.02 -4.91 16.49
N ALA A 73 14.85 -4.21 17.27
CA ALA A 73 14.52 -3.78 18.63
C ALA A 73 14.22 -2.28 18.74
N ASN A 74 14.38 -1.51 17.66
CA ASN A 74 14.08 -0.08 17.63
C ASN A 74 13.58 0.37 16.25
N ILE A 75 13.05 1.59 16.18
CA ILE A 75 12.43 2.17 14.97
C ILE A 75 13.43 2.21 13.79
N GLN A 76 14.71 2.50 14.04
CA GLN A 76 15.71 2.57 12.97
C GLN A 76 16.00 1.19 12.37
N GLN A 77 16.15 0.18 13.23
CA GLN A 77 16.32 -1.22 12.80
C GLN A 77 15.07 -1.73 12.08
N LEU A 78 13.87 -1.37 12.56
CA LEU A 78 12.61 -1.77 11.94
C LEU A 78 12.47 -1.14 10.55
N ARG A 79 12.75 0.15 10.43
CA ARG A 79 12.73 0.87 9.14
C ARG A 79 13.66 0.21 8.12
N LYS A 80 14.92 -0.03 8.52
CA LYS A 80 15.89 -0.74 7.67
C LYS A 80 15.40 -2.14 7.28
N ALA A 81 14.83 -2.88 8.23
CA ALA A 81 14.29 -4.21 7.96
C ALA A 81 13.10 -4.20 7.00
N ILE A 82 12.23 -3.19 7.08
CA ILE A 82 11.11 -2.98 6.15
C ILE A 82 11.64 -2.66 4.75
N GLU A 83 12.57 -1.72 4.63
CA GLU A 83 13.17 -1.31 3.35
C GLU A 83 13.81 -2.51 2.62
N GLU A 84 14.65 -3.27 3.32
CA GLU A 84 15.32 -4.46 2.77
C GLU A 84 14.34 -5.59 2.41
N SER A 85 13.30 -5.82 3.24
CA SER A 85 12.32 -6.89 2.98
C SER A 85 11.35 -6.51 1.86
N GLY A 86 11.04 -5.23 1.72
CA GLY A 86 10.18 -4.66 0.68
C GLY A 86 10.78 -4.78 -0.72
N SER A 87 12.10 -4.59 -0.87
CA SER A 87 12.80 -4.69 -2.17
C SER A 87 12.69 -6.06 -2.85
N THR A 88 12.31 -7.11 -2.13
CA THR A 88 12.16 -8.48 -2.66
C THR A 88 10.75 -8.80 -3.17
N PHE A 89 9.78 -7.89 -3.02
CA PHE A 89 8.43 -8.08 -3.60
C PHE A 89 8.40 -7.91 -5.14
N HIS A 90 9.48 -7.42 -5.76
CA HIS A 90 9.66 -7.42 -7.22
C HIS A 90 10.47 -8.62 -7.70
N ARG A 91 9.79 -9.60 -8.32
CA ARG A 91 10.07 -10.16 -9.67
C ARG A 91 9.17 -11.40 -9.91
N PRO A 92 8.27 -11.40 -10.91
CA PRO A 92 7.79 -12.67 -11.45
C PRO A 92 8.98 -13.40 -12.03
N GLN A 93 9.23 -14.63 -11.58
CA GLN A 93 10.17 -15.48 -12.29
C GLN A 93 9.56 -15.76 -13.66
N SER A 94 10.11 -15.14 -14.71
CA SER A 94 9.96 -15.66 -16.06
C SER A 94 10.69 -17.00 -16.08
N THR A 95 9.94 -18.07 -15.86
CA THR A 95 10.38 -19.43 -16.19
C THR A 95 10.37 -19.56 -17.69
N THR A 96 11.55 -19.64 -18.29
CA THR A 96 11.77 -20.26 -19.60
C THR A 96 11.86 -21.77 -19.42
#